data_AF-A0A352UC37-F1
#
_entry.id   AF-A0A352UC37-F1
#
_cell.length_a   1.000
_cell.length_b   1.000
_cell.length_c   1.000
_cell.angle_alpha   90.00
_cell.angle_beta   90.00
_cell.angle_gamma   90.00
#
_symmetry.space_group_name_H-M   'P 1'
#
loop_
_entity.id
_entity.type
_entity.pdbx_description
1 polymer ?
#
loop_
_entity_poly.entity_id
_entity_poly.type
_entity_poly.pdbx_seq_one_letter_code
_entity_poly.pdbx_strand_id
1 'polypeptide(L)'
;KGRVIVAMSGGVDSSVAALLLKREGYEVIGVTMRLWALEREDVPQANKRCCSVEDVEDARRVCSVIGAPHYFQNFEREFQTHVVDYFVQEYDRGRTPHPCLACNDKMKFDFLLRRAMFLDADYIATGHYARIRHTGSQFELLKGIDGDKDQSYVL
;
A
#
# COMPACT_ATOMS: atom_id res chain seq x y z
N LYS A 1 -18.71 4.79 11.98
CA LYS A 1 -18.24 3.40 11.75
C LYS A 1 -16.90 3.22 12.47
N GLY A 2 -16.22 2.09 12.28
CA GLY A 2 -14.87 1.86 12.83
C GLY A 2 -13.79 2.75 12.19
N ARG A 3 -12.56 2.59 12.67
CA ARG A 3 -11.36 3.27 12.18
C ARG A 3 -10.68 2.45 11.08
N VAL A 4 -10.22 3.13 10.03
CA VAL A 4 -9.58 2.51 8.86
C VAL A 4 -8.25 3.18 8.55
N ILE A 5 -7.18 2.39 8.52
CA ILE A 5 -5.90 2.83 7.97
C ILE A 5 -5.89 2.61 6.46
N VAL A 6 -5.68 3.67 5.70
CA VAL A 6 -5.56 3.58 4.23
C VAL A 6 -4.09 3.72 3.84
N ALA A 7 -3.57 2.74 3.10
CA ALA A 7 -2.25 2.83 2.49
C ALA A 7 -2.28 3.85 1.34
N MET A 8 -1.67 5.02 1.55
CA MET A 8 -1.65 6.14 0.62
C MET A 8 -0.33 6.15 -0.16
N SER A 9 -0.37 5.81 -1.44
CA SER A 9 0.82 5.81 -2.32
C SER A 9 1.06 7.15 -3.03
N GLY A 10 0.13 8.11 -2.92
CA GLY A 10 0.10 9.33 -3.75
C GLY A 10 -0.67 9.14 -5.06
N GLY A 11 -0.96 7.89 -5.43
CA GLY A 11 -1.74 7.56 -6.63
C GLY A 11 -3.26 7.68 -6.44
N VAL A 12 -3.94 7.92 -7.56
CA VAL A 12 -5.40 8.15 -7.64
C VAL A 12 -6.22 7.07 -6.96
N ASP A 13 -5.87 5.79 -7.14
CA ASP A 13 -6.66 4.68 -6.58
C ASP A 13 -6.72 4.73 -5.05
N SER A 14 -5.57 5.00 -4.40
CA SER A 14 -5.50 5.15 -2.94
C SER A 14 -6.25 6.39 -2.46
N SER A 15 -6.18 7.48 -3.22
CA SER A 15 -6.89 8.73 -2.93
C SER A 15 -8.40 8.55 -2.97
N VAL A 16 -8.90 7.90 -4.03
CA VAL A 16 -10.34 7.65 -4.20
C VAL A 16 -10.83 6.64 -3.16
N ALA A 17 -10.05 5.60 -2.84
CA ALA A 17 -10.38 4.65 -1.77
C ALA A 17 -10.58 5.36 -0.42
N ALA A 18 -9.64 6.25 -0.04
CA ALA A 18 -9.76 7.05 1.19
C ALA A 18 -10.99 7.96 1.18
N LEU A 19 -11.27 8.62 0.05
CA LEU A 19 -12.45 9.47 -0.11
C LEU A 19 -13.76 8.68 0.03
N LEU A 20 -13.86 7.51 -0.59
CA LEU A 20 -15.06 6.66 -0.54
C LEU A 20 -15.33 6.20 0.90
N LEU A 21 -14.30 5.72 1.60
CA LEU A 21 -14.42 5.32 3.02
C LEU A 21 -14.82 6.49 3.92
N LYS A 22 -14.27 7.69 3.68
CA LYS A 22 -14.64 8.90 4.42
C LYS A 22 -16.12 9.25 4.17
N ARG A 23 -16.59 9.20 2.92
CA ARG A 23 -18.00 9.44 2.55
C ARG A 23 -18.94 8.42 3.17
N GLU A 24 -18.48 7.19 3.37
CA GLU A 24 -19.22 6.13 4.07
C GLU A 24 -19.25 6.28 5.60
N GLY A 25 -18.55 7.27 6.17
CA GLY A 25 -18.57 7.56 7.61
C GLY A 25 -17.58 6.75 8.44
N TYR A 26 -16.50 6.24 7.84
CA TYR A 26 -15.36 5.68 8.56
C TYR A 26 -14.42 6.79 9.08
N GLU A 27 -13.76 6.52 10.20
CA GLU A 27 -12.63 7.33 10.65
C GLU A 27 -11.39 6.94 9.85
N VAL A 28 -11.12 7.70 8.79
CA VAL A 28 -10.00 7.43 7.87
C VAL A 28 -8.71 8.05 8.41
N ILE A 29 -7.63 7.26 8.42
CA ILE A 29 -6.25 7.71 8.66
C ILE A 29 -5.42 7.28 7.45
N GLY A 30 -4.76 8.24 6.79
CA GLY A 30 -3.86 7.96 5.69
C GLY A 30 -2.46 7.60 6.18
N VAL A 31 -1.83 6.59 5.58
CA VAL A 31 -0.46 6.20 5.90
C VAL A 31 0.34 6.02 4.61
N THR A 32 1.42 6.78 4.47
CA THR A 32 2.40 6.57 3.40
C THR A 32 3.60 5.79 3.93
N MET A 33 3.99 4.76 3.19
CA MET A 33 5.14 3.92 3.48
C MET A 33 6.29 4.31 2.56
N ARG A 34 7.43 4.71 3.12
CA ARG A 34 8.69 4.86 2.39
C ARG A 34 9.37 3.50 2.35
N LEU A 35 9.44 2.92 1.15
CA LEU A 35 9.97 1.58 0.93
C LEU A 35 11.39 1.59 0.35
N TRP A 36 11.74 2.62 -0.40
CA TRP A 36 13.03 2.70 -1.07
C TRP A 36 13.41 4.15 -1.33
N ALA A 37 14.61 4.56 -0.99
CA ALA A 37 15.18 5.82 -1.46
C ALA A 37 16.52 5.53 -2.14
N LEU A 38 16.57 5.77 -3.46
CA LEU A 38 17.84 5.87 -4.16
C LEU A 38 18.41 7.27 -3.90
N GLU A 39 19.24 7.38 -2.86
CA GLU A 39 20.17 8.49 -2.69
C GLU A 39 21.37 8.27 -3.61
N ARG A 40 21.15 8.42 -4.92
CA ARG A 40 22.23 8.47 -5.91
C ARG A 40 22.02 9.66 -6.84
N GLU A 41 23.00 10.56 -6.87
CA GLU A 41 23.00 11.79 -7.67
C GLU A 41 23.03 11.50 -9.19
N ASP A 42 23.45 10.29 -9.53
CA ASP A 42 23.77 9.75 -10.85
C ASP A 42 22.62 8.96 -11.51
N VAL A 43 21.46 8.82 -10.84
CA VAL A 43 20.27 8.15 -11.40
C VAL A 43 19.27 9.19 -11.92
N PRO A 44 18.84 9.12 -13.21
CA PRO A 44 17.85 10.04 -13.77
C PRO A 44 16.60 10.13 -12.91
N GLN A 45 16.06 11.32 -12.71
CA GLN A 45 14.87 11.58 -11.87
C GLN A 45 13.66 10.71 -12.29
N ALA A 46 13.57 10.35 -13.58
CA ALA A 46 12.57 9.42 -14.11
C ALA A 46 12.63 8.00 -13.52
N ASN A 47 13.77 7.58 -12.96
CA ASN A 47 13.99 6.27 -12.36
C ASN A 47 13.85 6.29 -10.81
N LYS A 48 13.57 7.45 -10.19
CA LYS A 48 13.36 7.61 -8.73
C LYS A 48 11.90 7.36 -8.33
N ARG A 49 11.28 6.29 -8.85
CA ARG A 49 9.81 6.14 -8.89
C ARG A 49 9.15 5.34 -7.77
N CYS A 50 9.88 4.90 -6.76
CA CYS A 50 9.26 4.34 -5.57
C CYS A 50 9.39 5.37 -4.43
N CYS A 51 8.30 6.08 -4.10
CA CYS A 51 8.22 7.02 -2.98
C CYS A 51 9.00 8.34 -3.19
N SER A 52 8.68 9.09 -4.26
CA SER A 52 9.20 10.45 -4.38
C SER A 52 8.64 11.36 -3.28
N VAL A 53 9.34 12.45 -2.96
CA VAL A 53 8.83 13.49 -2.04
C VAL A 53 7.48 14.03 -2.54
N GLU A 54 7.31 14.10 -3.86
CA GLU A 54 6.08 14.53 -4.52
C GLU A 54 4.90 13.59 -4.20
N ASP A 55 5.11 12.27 -4.28
CA ASP A 55 4.07 11.28 -3.96
C ASP A 55 3.59 11.36 -2.51
N VAL A 56 4.53 11.60 -1.58
CA VAL A 56 4.22 11.78 -0.15
C VAL A 56 3.41 13.06 0.06
N GLU A 57 3.80 14.14 -0.61
CA GLU A 57 3.08 15.41 -0.56
C GLU A 57 1.68 15.30 -1.19
N ASP A 58 1.52 14.58 -2.29
CA ASP A 58 0.22 14.35 -2.91
C ASP A 58 -0.69 13.52 -2.00
N ALA A 59 -0.17 12.46 -1.37
CA ALA A 59 -0.90 11.70 -0.35
C ALA A 59 -1.34 12.58 0.83
N ARG A 60 -0.43 13.43 1.33
CA ARG A 60 -0.71 14.36 2.43
C ARG A 60 -1.76 15.39 2.04
N ARG A 61 -1.69 15.96 0.83
CA ARG A 61 -2.67 16.92 0.31
C ARG A 61 -4.05 16.28 0.19
N VAL A 62 -4.14 15.06 -0.36
CA VAL A 62 -5.41 14.33 -0.46
C VAL A 62 -6.02 14.11 0.92
N CYS A 63 -5.25 13.63 1.90
CA CYS A 63 -5.71 13.46 3.27
C CYS A 63 -6.20 14.77 3.89
N SER A 64 -5.47 15.88 3.65
CA SER A 64 -5.89 17.21 4.10
C SER A 64 -7.22 17.65 3.48
N VAL A 65 -7.44 17.43 2.18
CA VAL A 65 -8.69 17.77 1.48
C VAL A 65 -9.88 17.00 2.04
N ILE A 66 -9.71 15.72 2.39
CA ILE A 66 -10.78 14.90 2.94
C ILE A 66 -10.92 15.01 4.48
N GLY A 67 -10.10 15.83 5.14
CA GLY A 67 -10.09 15.98 6.59
C GLY A 67 -9.72 14.69 7.32
N ALA A 68 -8.65 14.03 6.88
CA ALA A 68 -8.07 12.84 7.49
C ALA A 68 -6.63 13.13 7.95
N PRO A 69 -6.19 12.63 9.12
CA PRO A 69 -4.79 12.67 9.51
C PRO A 69 -3.96 11.82 8.53
N HIS A 70 -2.71 12.24 8.33
CA HIS A 70 -1.74 11.54 7.48
C HIS A 70 -0.47 11.27 8.27
N TYR A 71 0.03 10.04 8.19
CA TYR A 71 1.29 9.63 8.79
C TYR A 71 2.24 9.10 7.73
N PHE A 72 3.52 9.35 7.97
CA PHE A 72 4.60 8.84 7.16
C PHE A 72 5.42 7.83 7.97
N GLN A 73 5.74 6.69 7.37
CA GLN A 73 6.53 5.64 8.02
C GLN A 73 7.63 5.14 7.09
N ASN A 74 8.83 5.02 7.66
CA ASN A 74 9.96 4.42 6.96
C ASN A 74 9.97 2.90 7.19
N PHE A 75 9.94 2.14 6.10
CA PHE A 75 10.04 0.69 6.07
C PHE A 75 11.14 0.21 5.09
N GLU A 76 12.15 1.04 4.83
CA GLU A 76 13.26 0.72 3.91
C GLU A 76 14.01 -0.55 4.33
N ARG A 77 14.26 -0.73 5.62
CA ARG A 77 14.99 -1.89 6.13
C ARG A 77 14.20 -3.18 5.91
N GLU A 78 12.92 -3.13 6.23
CA GLU A 78 11.98 -4.23 6.05
C GLU A 78 11.82 -4.56 4.57
N PHE A 79 11.68 -3.54 3.72
CA PHE A 79 11.57 -3.72 2.26
C PHE A 79 12.84 -4.31 1.65
N GLN A 80 14.02 -3.83 2.05
CA GLN A 80 15.30 -4.41 1.64
C GLN A 80 15.35 -5.89 2.00
N THR A 81 15.06 -6.24 3.26
CA THR A 81 15.17 -7.61 3.76
C THR A 81 14.15 -8.55 3.12
N HIS A 82 12.91 -8.12 2.98
CA HIS A 82 11.80 -9.01 2.62
C HIS A 82 11.44 -9.01 1.14
N VAL A 83 11.81 -7.97 0.41
CA VAL A 83 11.46 -7.83 -1.02
C VAL A 83 12.72 -7.85 -1.87
N VAL A 84 13.72 -7.01 -1.56
CA VAL A 84 14.91 -6.86 -2.41
C VAL A 84 15.87 -8.03 -2.27
N ASP A 85 16.23 -8.42 -1.05
CA ASP A 85 17.13 -9.55 -0.81
C ASP A 85 16.53 -10.86 -1.34
N TYR A 86 15.22 -11.05 -1.16
CA TYR A 86 14.46 -12.13 -1.79
C TYR A 86 14.60 -12.10 -3.32
N PHE A 87 14.32 -10.95 -3.94
CA PHE A 87 14.38 -10.79 -5.38
C PHE A 87 15.77 -11.13 -5.93
N VAL A 88 16.84 -10.58 -5.34
CA VAL A 88 18.22 -10.84 -5.76
C VAL A 88 18.58 -12.32 -5.61
N GLN A 89 18.28 -12.94 -4.47
CA GLN A 89 18.58 -14.35 -4.23
C GLN A 89 17.87 -15.29 -5.20
N GLU A 90 16.65 -14.98 -5.61
CA GLU A 90 15.93 -15.80 -6.59
C GLU A 90 16.53 -15.67 -7.99
N TYR A 91 17.00 -14.50 -8.37
CA TYR A 91 17.76 -14.30 -9.61
C TYR A 91 19.10 -15.04 -9.59
N ASP A 92 19.83 -15.01 -8.48
CA ASP A 92 21.08 -15.78 -8.32
C ASP A 92 20.86 -17.29 -8.49
N ARG A 93 19.64 -17.76 -8.22
CA ARG A 93 19.22 -19.16 -8.41
C ARG A 93 18.66 -19.44 -9.81
N GLY A 94 18.73 -18.49 -10.74
CA GLY A 94 18.22 -18.62 -12.10
C GLY A 94 16.69 -18.61 -12.20
N ARG A 95 15.98 -18.10 -11.20
CA ARG A 95 14.52 -17.98 -11.21
C ARG A 95 14.07 -16.56 -11.55
N THR A 96 12.80 -16.43 -11.94
CA THR A 96 12.16 -15.13 -12.18
C THR A 96 11.15 -14.84 -11.05
N PRO A 97 11.57 -14.14 -9.97
CA PRO A 97 10.70 -13.80 -8.85
C PRO A 97 9.70 -12.69 -9.19
N HIS A 98 8.58 -12.65 -8.46
CA HIS A 98 7.60 -11.57 -8.55
C HIS A 98 7.62 -10.71 -7.26
N PRO A 99 8.34 -9.57 -7.23
CA PRO A 99 8.55 -8.80 -5.99
C PRO A 99 7.27 -8.19 -5.42
N CYS A 100 6.26 -7.91 -6.26
CA CYS A 100 4.98 -7.37 -5.77
C CYS A 100 4.22 -8.35 -4.86
N LEU A 101 4.34 -9.67 -5.08
CA LEU A 101 3.72 -10.68 -4.19
C LEU A 101 4.35 -10.60 -2.79
N ALA A 102 5.68 -10.58 -2.73
CA ALA A 102 6.40 -10.42 -1.47
C ALA A 102 6.09 -9.07 -0.79
N CYS A 103 5.98 -8.00 -1.57
CA CYS A 103 5.63 -6.68 -1.04
C CYS A 103 4.22 -6.63 -0.45
N ASN A 104 3.22 -7.20 -1.12
CA ASN A 104 1.85 -7.22 -0.59
C ASN A 104 1.77 -8.08 0.68
N ASP A 105 2.31 -9.30 0.65
CA ASP A 105 2.36 -10.21 1.81
C ASP A 105 3.07 -9.55 3.01
N LYS A 106 4.32 -9.11 2.83
CA LYS A 106 5.14 -8.63 3.95
C LYS A 106 4.89 -7.17 4.31
N MET A 107 4.86 -6.27 3.34
CA MET A 107 4.76 -4.83 3.63
C MET A 107 3.34 -4.40 3.97
N LYS A 108 2.37 -4.77 3.12
CA LYS A 108 1.00 -4.25 3.23
C LYS A 108 0.11 -5.06 4.17
N PHE A 109 0.30 -6.38 4.26
CA PHE A 109 -0.56 -7.23 5.07
C PHE A 109 0.06 -7.70 6.38
N ASP A 110 1.37 -7.54 6.57
CA ASP A 110 2.01 -7.73 7.88
C ASP A 110 2.38 -6.38 8.54
N PHE A 111 3.33 -5.62 7.99
CA PHE A 111 3.81 -4.40 8.66
C PHE A 111 2.74 -3.31 8.81
N LEU A 112 1.97 -3.01 7.76
CA LEU A 112 0.89 -2.04 7.84
C LEU A 112 -0.24 -2.52 8.78
N LEU A 113 -0.54 -3.82 8.79
CA LEU A 113 -1.54 -4.40 9.70
C LEU A 113 -1.10 -4.23 11.15
N ARG A 114 0.15 -4.55 11.49
CA ARG A 114 0.70 -4.30 12.84
C ARG A 114 0.61 -2.84 13.24
N ARG A 115 0.85 -1.93 12.30
CA ARG A 115 0.68 -0.50 12.56
C ARG A 115 -0.79 -0.14 12.80
N ALA A 116 -1.71 -0.69 12.02
CA ALA A 116 -3.14 -0.49 12.19
C ALA A 116 -3.60 -0.95 13.58
N MET A 117 -3.11 -2.09 14.05
CA MET A 117 -3.35 -2.58 15.42
C MET A 117 -2.81 -1.61 16.48
N PHE A 118 -1.61 -1.06 16.29
CA PHE A 118 -1.05 -0.05 17.21
C PHE A 118 -1.87 1.25 17.24
N LEU A 119 -2.50 1.62 16.13
CA LEU A 119 -3.37 2.78 16.00
C LEU A 119 -4.84 2.49 16.37
N ASP A 120 -5.11 1.31 16.95
CA ASP A 120 -6.44 0.86 17.34
C ASP A 120 -7.46 0.97 16.19
N ALA A 121 -7.02 0.56 14.99
CA ALA A 121 -7.84 0.56 13.80
C ALA A 121 -8.51 -0.80 13.58
N ASP A 122 -9.80 -0.76 13.24
CA ASP A 122 -10.60 -1.95 12.97
C ASP A 122 -10.30 -2.57 11.59
N TYR A 123 -9.86 -1.74 10.63
CA TYR A 123 -9.63 -2.16 9.24
C TYR A 123 -8.37 -1.54 8.64
N ILE A 124 -7.85 -2.23 7.62
CA ILE A 124 -6.91 -1.68 6.66
C ILE A 124 -7.57 -1.58 5.28
N ALA A 125 -7.18 -0.59 4.51
CA ALA A 125 -7.60 -0.43 3.13
C ALA A 125 -6.42 -0.04 2.24
N THR A 126 -6.51 -0.40 0.97
CA THR A 126 -5.53 -0.08 -0.07
C THR A 126 -6.26 0.33 -1.34
N GLY A 127 -5.54 0.94 -2.28
CA GLY A 127 -6.07 1.25 -3.61
C GLY A 127 -6.12 0.07 -4.58
N HIS A 128 -5.96 -1.18 -4.13
CA HIS A 128 -5.99 -2.31 -5.08
C HIS A 128 -7.37 -2.50 -5.69
N TYR A 129 -7.40 -2.72 -7.00
CA TYR A 129 -8.62 -3.04 -7.72
C TYR A 129 -8.94 -4.54 -7.62
N ALA A 130 -9.43 -4.92 -6.44
CA ALA A 130 -9.96 -6.23 -6.11
C ALA A 130 -11.13 -6.06 -5.15
N ARG A 131 -11.84 -7.15 -4.83
CA ARG A 131 -13.00 -7.10 -3.94
C ARG A 131 -12.90 -8.17 -2.87
N ILE A 132 -13.53 -7.88 -1.73
CA ILE A 132 -13.69 -8.84 -0.65
C ILE A 132 -15.18 -9.09 -0.46
N ARG A 133 -15.58 -10.35 -0.33
CA ARG A 133 -16.93 -10.74 0.08
C ARG A 133 -16.87 -11.43 1.43
N HIS A 134 -17.75 -11.03 2.33
CA HIS A 134 -17.95 -11.71 3.60
C HIS A 134 -19.14 -12.67 3.49
N THR A 135 -18.90 -13.97 3.64
CA THR A 135 -19.90 -15.02 3.58
C THR A 135 -19.90 -15.78 4.90
N GLY A 136 -20.88 -15.50 5.77
CA GLY A 136 -20.95 -16.11 7.10
C GLY A 136 -19.81 -15.65 8.01
N SER A 137 -18.82 -16.53 8.24
CA SER A 137 -17.61 -16.25 9.02
C SER A 137 -16.34 -16.18 8.15
N GLN A 138 -16.48 -16.30 6.82
CA GLN A 138 -15.35 -16.35 5.89
C GLN A 138 -15.27 -15.08 5.04
N PHE A 139 -14.04 -14.71 4.71
CA PHE A 139 -13.74 -13.66 3.73
C PHE A 139 -13.20 -14.31 2.45
N GLU A 140 -13.77 -13.92 1.31
CA GLU A 140 -13.38 -14.38 -0.02
C GLU A 140 -12.72 -13.22 -0.78
N LEU A 141 -11.53 -13.46 -1.35
CA LEU A 141 -10.92 -12.56 -2.32
C LEU A 141 -11.55 -12.78 -3.70
N LEU A 142 -12.01 -11.70 -4.31
CA LEU A 142 -12.65 -11.70 -5.61
C LEU A 142 -11.93 -10.76 -6.57
N LYS A 143 -12.00 -11.09 -7.85
CA LYS A 143 -11.52 -10.21 -8.92
C LYS A 143 -12.23 -8.86 -8.93
N GLY A 144 -11.54 -7.85 -9.44
CA GLY A 144 -12.14 -6.60 -9.91
C GLY A 144 -13.34 -6.85 -10.84
N ILE A 145 -14.23 -5.87 -10.98
CA ILE A 145 -15.38 -6.00 -11.89
C ILE A 145 -14.90 -5.95 -13.34
N ASP A 146 -14.02 -4.99 -13.65
CA ASP A 146 -13.26 -4.95 -14.89
C ASP A 146 -12.10 -5.94 -14.82
N GLY A 147 -12.18 -7.00 -15.63
CA GLY A 147 -11.17 -8.05 -15.68
C GLY A 147 -9.81 -7.58 -16.22
N ASP A 148 -9.78 -6.53 -17.04
CA ASP A 148 -8.53 -6.01 -17.62
C ASP A 148 -7.76 -5.11 -16.65
N LYS A 149 -8.41 -4.72 -15.55
CA LYS A 149 -7.84 -3.90 -14.47
C LYS A 149 -7.68 -4.66 -13.16
N ASP A 150 -8.11 -5.92 -13.12
CA ASP A 150 -8.07 -6.76 -11.92
C ASP A 150 -6.66 -6.88 -11.35
N GLN A 151 -6.54 -6.68 -10.04
CA GLN A 151 -5.28 -6.80 -9.31
C GLN A 151 -5.30 -7.95 -8.30
N SER A 152 -6.31 -8.83 -8.30
CA SER A 152 -6.35 -9.95 -7.35
C SER A 152 -5.20 -10.95 -7.52
N TYR A 153 -4.52 -10.96 -8.67
CA TYR A 153 -3.35 -11.82 -8.90
C TYR A 153 -2.20 -11.55 -7.93
N VAL A 154 -2.04 -10.30 -7.47
CA VAL A 154 -0.93 -9.90 -6.60
C VAL A 154 -1.27 -9.90 -5.11
N LEU A 155 -2.46 -10.36 -4.72
CA LEU A 155 -2.99 -10.35 -3.35
C LEU A 155 -3.19 -11.77 -2.83
#